data_AF-X8DR18-F1
#
_entry.id   AF-X8DR18-F1
#
_cell.length_a   1.000
_cell.length_b   1.000
_cell.length_c   1.000
_cell.angle_alpha   90.00
_cell.angle_beta   90.00
_cell.angle_gamma   90.00
#
_symmetry.space_group_name_H-M   'P 1'
#
loop_
_entity.id
_entity.type
_entity.pdbx_description
1 polymer ?
#
loop_
_entity_poly.entity_id
_entity_poly.type
_entity_poly.pdbx_seq_one_letter_code
_entity_poly.pdbx_strand_id
1 'polypeptide(L)'
;MTGALKWASRPLKFAKLLPATIGVIPAWLERSKRGEAMSAPFSAPRTSFNSTITSRRNVGYAQLDLEDVRAVKNHFGVKVNDVVMAICAGALRKYLDDRGELPDNSLVAMVPVSVHEKSDRPGRNQVSGMFSRLETNVDDPVERLNAIAAANNIAKDHTAVLGATLLQDWSQFAAPAVFGTAMRVYSRIRLADRHPVIHNLVVSNVPGPQVPLYFLGAQVIGMYPLGPIFHGAALTVTVMSLDGKLNVGLISCPDLMPDLGTLTDDFGVALEELKARI
;
A
#
# COMPACT_ATOMS: atom_id res chain seq x y z
N MET A 1 -39.60 19.82 -1.81
CA MET A 1 -39.78 18.38 -2.08
C MET A 1 -39.04 17.58 -1.01
N THR A 2 -39.78 16.80 -0.24
CA THR A 2 -39.41 16.22 1.06
C THR A 2 -38.40 15.06 0.98
N GLY A 3 -37.55 14.94 2.00
CA GLY A 3 -36.43 13.97 2.06
C GLY A 3 -36.81 12.49 1.93
N ALA A 4 -38.08 12.14 2.09
CA ALA A 4 -38.61 10.79 1.90
C ALA A 4 -38.50 10.30 0.44
N LEU A 5 -38.71 11.18 -0.55
CA LEU A 5 -38.56 10.85 -1.99
C LEU A 5 -37.09 10.62 -2.38
N LYS A 6 -36.15 11.30 -1.70
CA LYS A 6 -34.70 11.07 -1.86
C LYS A 6 -34.26 9.74 -1.23
N TRP A 7 -34.96 9.26 -0.21
CA TRP A 7 -34.67 7.98 0.45
C TRP A 7 -35.21 6.78 -0.36
N ALA A 8 -36.43 6.90 -0.89
CA ALA A 8 -37.08 5.86 -1.70
C ALA A 8 -36.40 5.61 -3.07
N SER A 9 -35.67 6.58 -3.61
CA SER A 9 -34.98 6.47 -4.91
C SER A 9 -33.55 5.92 -4.83
N ARG A 10 -33.05 5.60 -3.63
CA ARG A 10 -31.68 5.06 -3.41
C ARG A 10 -31.43 3.66 -3.99
N PRO A 11 -32.37 2.68 -3.93
CA PRO A 11 -32.15 1.36 -4.51
C PRO A 11 -31.99 1.41 -6.04
N LEU A 12 -32.76 2.28 -6.70
CA LEU A 12 -32.73 2.48 -8.16
C LEU A 12 -31.42 3.13 -8.65
N LYS A 13 -30.74 3.92 -7.80
CA LYS A 13 -29.41 4.48 -8.12
C LYS A 13 -28.29 3.45 -7.90
N PHE A 14 -28.45 2.54 -6.94
CA PHE A 14 -27.55 1.40 -6.74
C PHE A 14 -27.56 0.44 -7.95
N ALA A 15 -28.73 0.20 -8.53
CA ALA A 15 -28.90 -0.60 -9.75
C ALA A 15 -28.23 0.01 -10.99
N LYS A 16 -28.05 1.35 -11.03
CA LYS A 16 -27.36 2.05 -12.13
C LYS A 16 -25.84 2.07 -12.03
N LEU A 17 -25.25 1.64 -10.91
CA LEU A 17 -23.78 1.50 -10.74
C LEU A 17 -23.27 0.10 -11.08
N LEU A 18 -24.15 -0.89 -11.16
CA LEU A 18 -23.84 -2.26 -11.58
C LEU A 18 -23.27 -2.36 -13.01
N PRO A 19 -23.77 -1.64 -14.03
CA PRO A 19 -23.26 -1.78 -15.41
C PRO A 19 -21.84 -1.24 -15.60
N ALA A 20 -21.43 -0.23 -14.82
CA ALA A 20 -20.09 0.37 -14.92
C ALA A 20 -18.98 -0.49 -14.27
N THR A 21 -19.36 -1.49 -13.47
CA THR A 21 -18.39 -2.40 -12.80
C THR A 21 -18.17 -3.68 -13.62
N ILE A 22 -19.15 -4.07 -14.45
CA ILE A 22 -19.11 -5.31 -15.25
C ILE A 22 -18.19 -5.17 -16.48
N GLY A 23 -18.10 -3.99 -17.09
CA GLY A 23 -17.24 -3.74 -18.26
C GLY A 23 -15.73 -3.61 -17.96
N VAL A 24 -15.36 -3.46 -16.69
CA VAL A 24 -13.94 -3.32 -16.26
C VAL A 24 -13.22 -4.67 -16.30
N ILE A 25 -13.94 -5.76 -16.05
CA ILE A 25 -13.38 -7.11 -15.93
C ILE A 25 -12.89 -7.68 -17.29
N PRO A 26 -13.65 -7.59 -18.41
CA PRO A 26 -13.21 -8.13 -19.69
C PRO A 26 -12.04 -7.36 -20.31
N ALA A 27 -12.09 -6.02 -20.27
CA ALA A 27 -11.01 -5.17 -20.80
C ALA A 27 -9.70 -5.29 -19.99
N TRP A 28 -9.81 -5.60 -18.69
CA TRP A 28 -8.67 -5.89 -17.82
C TRP A 28 -8.08 -7.29 -18.09
N LEU A 29 -8.92 -8.32 -18.26
CA LEU A 29 -8.51 -9.69 -18.59
C LEU A 29 -7.78 -9.80 -19.94
N GLU A 30 -8.23 -9.05 -20.95
CA GLU A 30 -7.64 -9.05 -22.29
C GLU A 30 -6.25 -8.37 -22.30
N ARG A 31 -6.04 -7.37 -21.44
CA ARG A 31 -4.77 -6.63 -21.32
C ARG A 31 -3.76 -7.30 -20.38
N SER A 32 -4.24 -7.96 -19.33
CA SER A 32 -3.42 -8.83 -18.47
C SER A 32 -2.74 -9.94 -19.27
N LYS A 33 -3.44 -10.51 -20.25
CA LYS A 33 -2.87 -11.51 -21.20
C LYS A 33 -1.75 -10.96 -22.10
N ARG A 34 -1.57 -9.65 -22.21
CA ARG A 34 -0.53 -8.99 -23.02
C ARG A 34 0.66 -8.48 -22.20
N GLY A 35 0.63 -8.63 -20.86
CA GLY A 35 1.67 -8.08 -19.98
C GLY A 35 1.61 -6.56 -19.80
N GLU A 36 0.51 -5.92 -20.23
CA GLU A 36 0.36 -4.46 -20.34
C GLU A 36 -0.64 -3.89 -19.30
N ALA A 37 -0.81 -4.54 -18.15
CA ALA A 37 -1.79 -4.12 -17.14
C ALA A 37 -1.20 -4.10 -15.73
N MET A 38 -1.67 -3.15 -14.90
CA MET A 38 -1.51 -3.19 -13.45
C MET A 38 -1.95 -4.56 -12.92
N SER A 39 -1.29 -5.04 -11.85
CA SER A 39 -1.75 -6.26 -11.18
C SER A 39 -3.22 -6.20 -10.88
N ALA A 40 -3.89 -7.35 -11.00
CA ALA A 40 -5.31 -7.41 -10.77
C ALA A 40 -5.61 -6.92 -9.36
N PRO A 41 -6.60 -6.03 -9.16
CA PRO A 41 -7.31 -6.11 -7.90
C PRO A 41 -7.79 -7.57 -7.75
N PHE A 42 -7.61 -8.15 -6.57
CA PHE A 42 -7.98 -9.55 -6.25
C PHE A 42 -6.99 -10.65 -6.67
N SER A 43 -5.80 -10.35 -7.20
CA SER A 43 -4.76 -11.37 -7.49
C SER A 43 -3.70 -11.52 -6.39
N ALA A 44 -3.84 -10.80 -5.28
CA ALA A 44 -2.88 -10.89 -4.19
C ALA A 44 -2.98 -12.27 -3.52
N PRO A 45 -1.84 -12.96 -3.26
CA PRO A 45 -1.86 -14.21 -2.49
C PRO A 45 -2.32 -13.93 -1.06
N ARG A 46 -2.98 -14.89 -0.41
CA ARG A 46 -3.36 -14.76 1.00
C ARG A 46 -2.19 -15.14 1.91
N THR A 47 -1.87 -14.29 2.87
CA THR A 47 -0.92 -14.56 3.97
C THR A 47 -1.63 -14.44 5.33
N SER A 48 -0.91 -14.74 6.43
CA SER A 48 -1.43 -14.60 7.81
C SER A 48 -1.97 -13.20 8.13
N PHE A 49 -1.41 -12.15 7.53
CA PHE A 49 -1.84 -10.77 7.76
C PHE A 49 -2.95 -10.29 6.83
N ASN A 50 -3.54 -11.18 6.03
CA ASN A 50 -4.69 -10.90 5.16
C ASN A 50 -6.01 -11.46 5.73
N SER A 51 -6.33 -11.07 6.96
CA SER A 51 -7.54 -11.48 7.67
C SER A 51 -8.22 -10.30 8.38
N THR A 52 -9.34 -10.59 9.02
CA THR A 52 -10.11 -9.64 9.83
C THR A 52 -9.32 -9.21 11.06
N ILE A 53 -8.85 -7.96 11.08
CA ILE A 53 -8.16 -7.34 12.22
C ILE A 53 -9.08 -7.10 13.43
N THR A 54 -8.47 -6.97 14.62
CA THR A 54 -9.13 -6.50 15.85
C THR A 54 -8.92 -4.99 16.06
N SER A 55 -9.30 -4.46 17.23
CA SER A 55 -8.99 -3.09 17.64
C SER A 55 -7.54 -2.88 18.12
N ARG A 56 -6.78 -3.95 18.38
CA ARG A 56 -5.41 -3.86 18.88
C ARG A 56 -4.44 -3.40 17.79
N ARG A 57 -3.42 -2.65 18.17
CA ARG A 57 -2.35 -2.17 17.28
C ARG A 57 -1.00 -2.43 17.92
N ASN A 58 -0.04 -2.86 17.11
CA ASN A 58 1.38 -2.80 17.42
C ASN A 58 2.07 -1.97 16.34
N VAL A 59 3.23 -1.41 16.69
CA VAL A 59 3.99 -0.51 15.85
C VAL A 59 5.46 -0.90 15.88
N GLY A 60 6.14 -0.71 14.76
CA GLY A 60 7.58 -0.94 14.60
C GLY A 60 8.21 0.26 13.91
N TYR A 61 9.46 0.55 14.24
CA TYR A 61 10.20 1.69 13.70
C TYR A 61 11.58 1.26 13.25
N ALA A 62 11.93 1.57 12.00
CA ALA A 62 13.29 1.45 11.50
C ALA A 62 13.76 2.83 11.00
N GLN A 63 15.05 3.12 11.15
CA GLN A 63 15.66 4.32 10.60
C GLN A 63 16.84 3.90 9.71
N LEU A 64 16.76 4.28 8.44
CA LEU A 64 17.79 3.99 7.43
C LEU A 64 18.50 5.28 7.04
N ASP A 65 19.71 5.16 6.51
CA ASP A 65 20.39 6.30 5.92
C ASP A 65 19.82 6.61 4.52
N LEU A 66 19.43 7.85 4.28
CA LEU A 66 18.89 8.24 2.98
C LEU A 66 19.98 8.32 1.91
N GLU A 67 21.22 8.57 2.30
CA GLU A 67 22.37 8.56 1.39
C GLU A 67 22.60 7.16 0.83
N ASP A 68 22.54 6.13 1.69
CA ASP A 68 22.62 4.74 1.26
C ASP A 68 21.52 4.39 0.25
N VAL A 69 20.28 4.77 0.55
CA VAL A 69 19.14 4.57 -0.38
C VAL A 69 19.38 5.29 -1.71
N ARG A 70 19.97 6.50 -1.68
CA ARG A 70 20.33 7.26 -2.89
C ARG A 70 21.49 6.61 -3.64
N ALA A 71 22.44 5.99 -2.95
CA ALA A 71 23.55 5.26 -3.56
C ALA A 71 23.02 4.05 -4.36
N VAL A 72 22.15 3.23 -3.75
CA VAL A 72 21.44 2.14 -4.45
C VAL A 72 20.69 2.66 -5.67
N LYS A 73 19.88 3.71 -5.47
CA LYS A 73 19.10 4.32 -6.54
C LYS A 73 19.99 4.76 -7.71
N ASN A 74 21.11 5.43 -7.43
CA ASN A 74 21.99 5.96 -8.47
C ASN A 74 22.77 4.85 -9.18
N HIS A 75 23.28 3.85 -8.45
CA HIS A 75 24.03 2.74 -9.03
C HIS A 75 23.16 1.91 -10.00
N PHE A 76 21.93 1.57 -9.62
CA PHE A 76 21.04 0.75 -10.45
C PHE A 76 20.15 1.57 -11.40
N GLY A 77 20.25 2.90 -11.41
CA GLY A 77 19.47 3.75 -12.32
C GLY A 77 17.96 3.75 -12.08
N VAL A 78 17.51 3.49 -10.85
CA VAL A 78 16.09 3.39 -10.46
C VAL A 78 15.60 4.63 -9.71
N LYS A 79 14.36 4.66 -9.19
CA LYS A 79 13.85 5.76 -8.36
C LYS A 79 13.93 5.39 -6.87
N VAL A 80 13.98 6.40 -5.99
CA VAL A 80 13.99 6.20 -4.52
C VAL A 80 12.80 5.35 -4.07
N ASN A 81 11.62 5.58 -4.66
CA ASN A 81 10.44 4.77 -4.37
C ASN A 81 10.62 3.29 -4.71
N ASP A 82 11.36 2.96 -5.78
CA ASP A 82 11.60 1.58 -6.17
C ASP A 82 12.52 0.90 -5.15
N VAL A 83 13.55 1.61 -4.67
CA VAL A 83 14.43 1.12 -3.60
C VAL A 83 13.65 0.91 -2.30
N VAL A 84 12.79 1.84 -1.90
CA VAL A 84 11.93 1.68 -0.71
C VAL A 84 11.03 0.45 -0.85
N MET A 85 10.42 0.25 -2.01
CA MET A 85 9.58 -0.91 -2.30
C MET A 85 10.38 -2.21 -2.27
N ALA A 86 11.62 -2.22 -2.79
CA ALA A 86 12.51 -3.38 -2.76
C ALA A 86 12.97 -3.74 -1.34
N ILE A 87 13.26 -2.75 -0.49
CA ILE A 87 13.58 -2.96 0.93
C ILE A 87 12.36 -3.58 1.64
N CYS A 88 11.16 -3.02 1.44
CA CYS A 88 9.93 -3.59 1.99
C CYS A 88 9.72 -5.04 1.51
N ALA A 89 9.96 -5.29 0.22
CA ALA A 89 9.82 -6.62 -0.37
C ALA A 89 10.83 -7.63 0.19
N GLY A 90 12.10 -7.22 0.37
CA GLY A 90 13.13 -8.06 0.98
C GLY A 90 12.80 -8.44 2.42
N ALA A 91 12.46 -7.45 3.24
CA ALA A 91 12.05 -7.67 4.62
C ALA A 91 10.81 -8.57 4.73
N LEU A 92 9.79 -8.36 3.87
CA LEU A 92 8.59 -9.20 3.85
C LEU A 92 8.83 -10.61 3.33
N ARG A 93 9.71 -10.77 2.34
CA ARG A 93 10.10 -12.08 1.81
C ARG A 93 10.72 -12.89 2.94
N LYS A 94 11.72 -12.33 3.61
CA LYS A 94 12.38 -12.98 4.76
C LYS A 94 11.39 -13.27 5.89
N TYR A 95 10.60 -12.30 6.31
CA TYR A 95 9.61 -12.47 7.37
C TYR A 95 8.62 -13.61 7.08
N LEU A 96 8.15 -13.73 5.83
CA LEU A 96 7.23 -14.81 5.44
C LEU A 96 7.95 -16.15 5.26
N ASP A 97 9.17 -16.14 4.75
CA ASP A 97 9.97 -17.35 4.53
C ASP A 97 10.37 -18.00 5.86
N ASP A 98 10.83 -17.20 6.84
CA ASP A 98 11.14 -17.65 8.21
C ASP A 98 9.93 -18.30 8.90
N ARG A 99 8.72 -18.02 8.43
CA ARG A 99 7.44 -18.56 8.94
C ARG A 99 6.90 -19.72 8.10
N GLY A 100 7.55 -20.07 6.99
CA GLY A 100 7.02 -21.03 6.01
C GLY A 100 5.73 -20.56 5.34
N GLU A 101 5.50 -19.26 5.27
CA GLU A 101 4.30 -18.60 4.75
C GLU A 101 4.55 -17.84 3.43
N LEU A 102 5.76 -17.90 2.88
CA LEU A 102 6.11 -17.21 1.63
C LEU A 102 5.33 -17.81 0.45
N PRO A 103 4.45 -17.04 -0.23
CA PRO A 103 3.70 -17.56 -1.36
C PRO A 103 4.57 -17.66 -2.62
N ASP A 104 4.23 -18.60 -3.52
CA ASP A 104 4.86 -18.72 -4.85
C ASP A 104 4.68 -17.46 -5.71
N ASN A 105 3.58 -16.74 -5.51
CA ASN A 105 3.26 -15.50 -6.21
C ASN A 105 3.69 -14.27 -5.41
N SER A 106 4.12 -13.22 -6.10
CA SER A 106 4.43 -11.92 -5.48
C SER A 106 3.28 -11.39 -4.62
N LEU A 107 3.63 -10.80 -3.48
CA LEU A 107 2.75 -9.89 -2.76
C LEU A 107 2.41 -8.66 -3.62
N VAL A 108 1.26 -8.06 -3.36
CA VAL A 108 0.76 -6.84 -4.02
C VAL A 108 0.55 -5.75 -2.96
N ALA A 109 1.22 -4.61 -3.12
CA ALA A 109 1.04 -3.43 -2.29
C ALA A 109 0.07 -2.44 -2.93
N MET A 110 -0.79 -1.84 -2.10
CA MET A 110 -1.46 -0.59 -2.47
C MET A 110 -0.52 0.58 -2.16
N VAL A 111 -0.16 1.34 -3.19
CA VAL A 111 0.72 2.50 -3.11
C VAL A 111 -0.09 3.76 -3.42
N PRO A 112 -0.26 4.69 -2.47
CA PRO A 112 -0.87 5.98 -2.73
C PRO A 112 -0.02 6.80 -3.71
N VAL A 113 -0.63 7.31 -4.78
CA VAL A 113 0.02 8.22 -5.73
C VAL A 113 -0.72 9.56 -5.77
N SER A 114 0.04 10.66 -5.79
CA SER A 114 -0.50 12.01 -5.94
C SER A 114 -1.04 12.19 -7.35
N VAL A 115 -2.26 12.73 -7.48
CA VAL A 115 -2.89 13.08 -8.78
C VAL A 115 -3.18 14.59 -8.89
N HIS A 116 -2.42 15.42 -8.17
CA HIS A 116 -2.62 16.88 -8.04
C HIS A 116 -2.84 17.66 -9.34
N GLU A 117 -2.30 17.20 -10.47
CA GLU A 117 -2.41 17.88 -11.78
C GLU A 117 -3.52 17.30 -12.69
N LYS A 118 -4.26 16.29 -12.22
CA LYS A 118 -5.20 15.50 -13.03
C LYS A 118 -6.62 15.48 -12.47
N SER A 119 -6.92 16.27 -11.45
CA SER A 119 -8.28 16.38 -10.90
C SER A 119 -8.66 17.83 -10.60
N ASP A 120 -9.81 18.25 -11.13
CA ASP A 120 -10.41 19.57 -10.92
C ASP A 120 -11.07 19.74 -9.52
N ARG A 121 -10.66 18.93 -8.53
CA ARG A 121 -11.27 18.94 -7.19
C ARG A 121 -10.62 19.95 -6.25
N PRO A 122 -11.41 20.71 -5.47
CA PRO A 122 -10.88 21.52 -4.37
C PRO A 122 -10.38 20.63 -3.21
N GLY A 123 -9.14 20.84 -2.79
CA GLY A 123 -8.50 20.12 -1.67
C GLY A 123 -7.08 19.63 -1.99
N ARG A 124 -6.16 19.69 -1.01
CA ARG A 124 -4.73 19.33 -1.18
C ARG A 124 -4.42 17.83 -1.11
N ASN A 125 -5.37 16.95 -0.82
CA ASN A 125 -5.13 15.50 -0.78
C ASN A 125 -5.89 14.81 -1.92
N GLN A 126 -5.35 14.93 -3.12
CA GLN A 126 -5.81 14.18 -4.29
C GLN A 126 -4.93 12.94 -4.45
N VAL A 127 -5.37 11.81 -3.88
CA VAL A 127 -4.60 10.57 -3.82
C VAL A 127 -5.37 9.45 -4.54
N SER A 128 -4.76 8.85 -5.57
CA SER A 128 -5.23 7.61 -6.19
C SER A 128 -4.43 6.43 -5.65
N GLY A 129 -5.00 5.22 -5.65
CA GLY A 129 -4.30 4.00 -5.25
C GLY A 129 -3.78 3.24 -6.46
N MET A 130 -2.49 2.92 -6.49
CA MET A 130 -1.85 2.06 -7.48
C MET A 130 -1.55 0.70 -6.85
N PHE A 131 -1.86 -0.41 -7.52
CA PHE A 131 -1.46 -1.75 -7.09
C PHE A 131 -0.12 -2.12 -7.70
N SER A 132 0.88 -2.35 -6.86
CA SER A 132 2.27 -2.63 -7.27
C SER A 132 2.69 -4.00 -6.78
N ARG A 133 3.29 -4.81 -7.65
CA ARG A 133 3.91 -6.07 -7.25
C ARG A 133 5.19 -5.76 -6.49
N LEU A 134 5.41 -6.47 -5.41
CA LEU A 134 6.64 -6.39 -4.63
C LEU A 134 7.72 -7.38 -5.12
N GLU A 135 7.37 -8.25 -6.06
CA GLU A 135 8.20 -9.34 -6.58
C GLU A 135 8.86 -10.16 -5.46
N THR A 136 8.10 -10.44 -4.40
CA THR A 136 8.57 -11.23 -3.24
C THR A 136 8.89 -12.68 -3.57
N ASN A 137 8.49 -13.16 -4.75
CA ASN A 137 8.86 -14.47 -5.27
C ASN A 137 10.26 -14.49 -5.92
N VAL A 138 10.88 -13.32 -6.15
CA VAL A 138 12.25 -13.20 -6.69
C VAL A 138 13.24 -13.16 -5.52
N ASP A 139 14.21 -14.06 -5.54
CA ASP A 139 15.18 -14.22 -4.46
C ASP A 139 16.29 -13.17 -4.49
N ASP A 140 16.96 -13.01 -5.65
CA ASP A 140 18.05 -12.06 -5.77
C ASP A 140 17.55 -10.61 -5.57
N PRO A 141 18.18 -9.84 -4.66
CA PRO A 141 17.71 -8.50 -4.31
C PRO A 141 17.82 -7.49 -5.47
N VAL A 142 18.79 -7.67 -6.37
CA VAL A 142 19.00 -6.77 -7.52
C VAL A 142 18.00 -7.09 -8.63
N GLU A 143 17.79 -8.37 -8.93
CA GLU A 143 16.74 -8.80 -9.85
C GLU A 143 15.36 -8.31 -9.38
N ARG A 144 15.07 -8.47 -8.08
CA ARG A 144 13.83 -7.99 -7.46
C ARG A 144 13.67 -6.47 -7.58
N LEU A 145 14.72 -5.69 -7.28
CA LEU A 145 14.71 -4.24 -7.44
C LEU A 145 14.40 -3.81 -8.88
N ASN A 146 15.09 -4.41 -9.85
CA ASN A 146 14.91 -4.08 -11.26
C ASN A 146 13.51 -4.47 -11.77
N ALA A 147 13.00 -5.62 -11.35
CA ALA A 147 11.65 -6.06 -11.68
C ALA A 147 10.58 -5.11 -11.10
N ILE A 148 10.72 -4.70 -9.84
CA ILE A 148 9.86 -3.68 -9.21
C ILE A 148 9.93 -2.35 -9.99
N ALA A 149 11.12 -1.88 -10.32
CA ALA A 149 11.31 -0.61 -11.02
C ALA A 149 10.67 -0.64 -12.43
N ALA A 150 10.84 -1.75 -13.16
CA ALA A 150 10.19 -1.96 -14.45
C ALA A 150 8.65 -1.97 -14.32
N ALA A 151 8.11 -2.73 -13.37
CA ALA A 151 6.68 -2.80 -13.12
C ALA A 151 6.08 -1.45 -12.70
N ASN A 152 6.78 -0.66 -11.88
CA ASN A 152 6.32 0.65 -11.44
C ASN A 152 6.33 1.70 -12.57
N ASN A 153 7.27 1.62 -13.50
CA ASN A 153 7.27 2.50 -14.67
C ASN A 153 6.02 2.25 -15.53
N ILE A 154 5.68 0.97 -15.78
CA ILE A 154 4.45 0.59 -16.48
C ILE A 154 3.22 1.05 -15.68
N ALA A 155 3.15 0.78 -14.37
CA ALA A 155 1.97 1.11 -13.57
C ALA A 155 1.66 2.62 -13.48
N LYS A 156 2.69 3.49 -13.55
CA LYS A 156 2.52 4.95 -13.55
C LYS A 156 1.88 5.47 -14.84
N ASP A 157 2.25 4.91 -15.98
CA ASP A 157 1.65 5.27 -17.27
C ASP A 157 0.17 4.90 -17.32
N HIS A 158 -0.25 3.87 -16.57
CA HIS A 158 -1.63 3.38 -16.54
C HIS A 158 -2.50 4.02 -15.43
N THR A 159 -1.93 4.43 -14.30
CA THR A 159 -2.67 5.15 -13.23
C THR A 159 -3.10 6.55 -13.68
N ALA A 160 -2.43 7.10 -14.71
CA ALA A 160 -2.89 8.28 -15.43
C ALA A 160 -4.25 8.09 -16.12
N VAL A 161 -4.65 6.85 -16.42
CA VAL A 161 -5.82 6.49 -17.23
C VAL A 161 -6.97 5.95 -16.37
N LEU A 162 -6.66 5.31 -15.23
CA LEU A 162 -7.65 4.81 -14.29
C LEU A 162 -7.98 5.88 -13.24
N GLY A 163 -8.98 6.69 -13.58
CA GLY A 163 -9.51 7.76 -12.74
C GLY A 163 -9.77 7.32 -11.29
N ALA A 164 -9.46 8.21 -10.36
CA ALA A 164 -9.42 8.05 -8.91
C ALA A 164 -10.78 7.75 -8.22
N THR A 165 -11.74 7.09 -8.88
CA THR A 165 -13.16 7.17 -8.49
C THR A 165 -13.78 5.93 -7.88
N LEU A 166 -13.16 4.74 -7.87
CA LEU A 166 -13.90 3.56 -7.34
C LEU A 166 -14.01 3.52 -5.80
N LEU A 167 -12.94 3.90 -5.08
CA LEU A 167 -12.93 3.87 -3.60
C LEU A 167 -13.41 5.20 -2.98
N GLN A 168 -13.16 6.33 -3.63
CA GLN A 168 -13.50 7.66 -3.11
C GLN A 168 -15.01 7.95 -3.16
N ASP A 169 -15.74 7.30 -4.07
CA ASP A 169 -17.19 7.49 -4.20
C ASP A 169 -17.98 6.70 -3.15
N TRP A 170 -17.39 5.71 -2.46
CA TRP A 170 -18.10 4.99 -1.39
C TRP A 170 -18.08 5.76 -0.06
N SER A 171 -17.01 6.50 0.24
CA SER A 171 -16.89 7.27 1.49
C SER A 171 -17.75 8.54 1.51
N GLN A 172 -18.09 9.09 0.34
CA GLN A 172 -18.92 10.30 0.23
C GLN A 172 -20.44 10.01 0.27
N PHE A 173 -20.87 8.77 0.07
CA PHE A 173 -22.30 8.43 -0.11
C PHE A 173 -22.98 7.82 1.12
N ALA A 174 -22.24 7.45 2.16
CA ALA A 174 -22.79 6.99 3.43
C ALA A 174 -22.45 8.01 4.54
N ALA A 175 -23.46 8.47 5.29
CA ALA A 175 -23.19 9.22 6.51
C ALA A 175 -22.20 8.41 7.38
N PRO A 176 -21.21 9.03 8.06
CA PRO A 176 -20.16 8.31 8.79
C PRO A 176 -20.67 7.19 9.71
N ALA A 177 -21.85 7.38 10.31
CA ALA A 177 -22.53 6.38 11.14
C ALA A 177 -22.95 5.11 10.36
N VAL A 178 -23.42 5.26 9.12
CA VAL A 178 -23.82 4.14 8.25
C VAL A 178 -22.59 3.36 7.81
N PHE A 179 -21.54 4.06 7.36
CA PHE A 179 -20.28 3.42 6.99
C PHE A 179 -19.67 2.66 8.17
N GLY A 180 -19.60 3.30 9.35
CA GLY A 180 -19.11 2.66 10.57
C GLY A 180 -19.94 1.42 10.96
N THR A 181 -21.26 1.45 10.76
CA THR A 181 -22.12 0.27 11.01
C THR A 181 -21.85 -0.84 10.01
N ALA A 182 -21.73 -0.53 8.72
CA ALA A 182 -21.41 -1.49 7.68
C ALA A 182 -20.04 -2.16 7.95
N MET A 183 -19.03 -1.39 8.33
CA MET A 183 -17.70 -1.93 8.68
C MET A 183 -17.72 -2.80 9.94
N ARG A 184 -18.53 -2.46 10.95
CA ARG A 184 -18.74 -3.34 12.12
C ARG A 184 -19.39 -4.66 11.75
N VAL A 185 -20.39 -4.65 10.86
CA VAL A 185 -21.02 -5.88 10.36
C VAL A 185 -20.00 -6.70 9.57
N TYR A 186 -19.27 -6.06 8.65
CA TYR A 186 -18.20 -6.66 7.85
C TYR A 186 -17.17 -7.36 8.75
N SER A 187 -16.73 -6.70 9.82
CA SER A 187 -15.83 -7.26 10.83
C SER A 187 -16.44 -8.43 11.59
N ARG A 188 -17.66 -8.27 12.12
CA ARG A 188 -18.36 -9.31 12.91
C ARG A 188 -18.58 -10.60 12.14
N ILE A 189 -18.91 -10.49 10.85
CA ILE A 189 -19.10 -11.67 9.99
C ILE A 189 -17.79 -12.16 9.37
N ARG A 190 -16.65 -11.52 9.68
CA ARG A 190 -15.31 -11.85 9.16
C ARG A 190 -15.23 -11.88 7.64
N LEU A 191 -15.85 -10.91 6.97
CA LEU A 191 -16.01 -10.96 5.51
C LEU A 191 -14.68 -10.89 4.75
N ALA A 192 -13.65 -10.23 5.30
CA ALA A 192 -12.30 -10.19 4.72
C ALA A 192 -11.66 -11.57 4.55
N ASP A 193 -12.08 -12.53 5.37
CA ASP A 193 -11.56 -13.90 5.34
C ASP A 193 -12.18 -14.70 4.17
N ARG A 194 -13.31 -14.24 3.61
CA ARG A 194 -14.13 -15.00 2.66
C ARG A 194 -14.02 -14.56 1.21
N HIS A 195 -13.54 -13.35 0.94
CA HIS A 195 -13.32 -12.87 -0.43
C HIS A 195 -11.84 -12.94 -0.81
N PRO A 196 -11.49 -12.97 -2.12
CA PRO A 196 -10.11 -12.85 -2.57
C PRO A 196 -9.40 -11.62 -1.98
N VAL A 197 -8.09 -11.71 -1.76
CA VAL A 197 -7.30 -10.62 -1.18
C VAL A 197 -7.09 -9.54 -2.26
N ILE A 198 -7.47 -8.30 -1.95
CA ILE A 198 -7.35 -7.18 -2.89
C ILE A 198 -5.88 -6.76 -3.04
N HIS A 199 -5.22 -6.56 -1.91
CA HIS A 199 -3.81 -6.21 -1.75
C HIS A 199 -3.35 -6.74 -0.40
N ASN A 200 -2.06 -7.06 -0.28
CA ASN A 200 -1.51 -7.62 0.94
C ASN A 200 -1.36 -6.57 2.04
N LEU A 201 -0.92 -5.38 1.65
CA LEU A 201 -0.49 -4.31 2.54
C LEU A 201 -0.56 -2.95 1.84
N VAL A 202 -0.44 -1.89 2.62
CA VAL A 202 -0.22 -0.53 2.10
C VAL A 202 1.25 -0.16 2.26
N VAL A 203 1.86 0.37 1.20
CA VAL A 203 3.20 0.97 1.27
C VAL A 203 3.10 2.42 0.80
N SER A 204 3.55 3.35 1.63
CA SER A 204 3.50 4.78 1.33
C SER A 204 4.85 5.43 1.56
N ASN A 205 5.24 6.33 0.66
CA ASN A 205 6.49 7.07 0.73
C ASN A 205 6.22 8.55 0.60
N VAL A 206 6.48 9.30 1.67
CA VAL A 206 6.23 10.73 1.77
C VAL A 206 7.57 11.45 1.84
N PRO A 207 7.91 12.30 0.85
CA PRO A 207 9.06 13.19 0.99
C PRO A 207 8.86 14.12 2.19
N GLY A 208 9.78 14.08 3.14
CA GLY A 208 9.79 15.01 4.28
C GLY A 208 10.98 15.96 4.25
N PRO A 209 11.01 16.94 5.18
CA PRO A 209 11.98 18.03 5.18
C PRO A 209 13.44 17.53 5.21
N GLN A 210 14.30 18.14 4.41
CA GLN A 210 15.75 17.84 4.37
C GLN A 210 16.56 18.88 5.14
N VAL A 211 15.94 19.46 6.15
CA VAL A 211 16.54 20.41 7.09
C VAL A 211 16.20 19.95 8.50
N PRO A 212 17.08 20.20 9.48
CA PRO A 212 16.79 19.91 10.88
C PRO A 212 15.51 20.62 11.34
N LEU A 213 14.62 19.90 12.01
CA LEU A 213 13.43 20.47 12.63
C LEU A 213 13.60 20.52 14.15
N TYR A 214 12.96 21.50 14.78
CA TYR A 214 12.99 21.68 16.23
C TYR A 214 11.59 21.90 16.77
N PHE A 215 11.32 21.34 17.95
CA PHE A 215 10.12 21.61 18.73
C PHE A 215 10.52 22.14 20.10
N LEU A 216 10.19 23.41 20.39
CA LEU A 216 10.56 24.08 21.64
C LEU A 216 12.06 23.99 21.98
N GLY A 217 12.92 24.05 20.96
CA GLY A 217 14.38 23.96 21.10
C GLY A 217 14.96 22.54 21.08
N ALA A 218 14.13 21.50 21.15
CA ALA A 218 14.59 20.11 21.01
C ALA A 218 14.60 19.69 19.53
N GLN A 219 15.70 19.10 19.05
CA GLN A 219 15.79 18.61 17.67
C GLN A 219 14.89 17.38 17.47
N VAL A 220 14.13 17.38 16.39
CA VAL A 220 13.36 16.21 15.94
C VAL A 220 14.32 15.28 15.22
N ILE A 221 14.68 14.18 15.87
CA ILE A 221 15.65 13.19 15.34
C ILE A 221 15.02 12.08 14.47
N GLY A 222 13.69 12.06 14.39
CA GLY A 222 12.95 11.07 13.59
C GLY A 222 11.47 11.40 13.53
N MET A 223 10.84 11.09 12.40
CA MET A 223 9.40 11.20 12.21
C MET A 223 8.87 9.94 11.54
N TYR A 224 8.14 9.12 12.29
CA TYR A 224 7.66 7.81 11.85
C TYR A 224 6.15 7.86 11.57
N PRO A 225 5.71 8.07 10.33
CA PRO A 225 4.31 8.12 10.01
C PRO A 225 3.66 6.74 10.16
N LEU A 226 2.42 6.70 10.67
CA LEU A 226 1.64 5.47 10.81
C LEU A 226 0.33 5.61 10.02
N GLY A 227 0.20 4.82 8.96
CA GLY A 227 -1.03 4.78 8.16
C GLY A 227 -2.14 3.94 8.80
N PRO A 228 -3.37 3.97 8.24
CA PRO A 228 -4.42 3.07 8.67
C PRO A 228 -4.13 1.62 8.26
N ILE A 229 -4.66 0.65 9.01
CA ILE A 229 -4.74 -0.76 8.60
C ILE A 229 -6.20 -1.16 8.38
N PHE A 230 -6.43 -2.19 7.58
CA PHE A 230 -7.76 -2.57 7.12
C PHE A 230 -8.04 -4.05 7.38
N HIS A 231 -9.32 -4.42 7.45
CA HIS A 231 -9.67 -5.84 7.36
C HIS A 231 -9.20 -6.39 6.01
N GLY A 232 -8.42 -7.47 6.03
CA GLY A 232 -7.81 -8.07 4.84
C GLY A 232 -6.43 -7.50 4.47
N ALA A 233 -5.98 -6.41 5.09
CA ALA A 233 -4.65 -5.83 4.93
C ALA A 233 -4.18 -5.28 6.27
N ALA A 234 -3.66 -6.17 7.12
CA ALA A 234 -3.35 -5.87 8.51
C ALA A 234 -2.04 -5.13 8.72
N LEU A 235 -1.25 -4.91 7.66
CA LEU A 235 0.04 -4.23 7.71
C LEU A 235 0.01 -2.97 6.85
N THR A 236 0.56 -1.89 7.39
CA THR A 236 0.90 -0.68 6.64
C THR A 236 2.32 -0.26 6.96
N VAL A 237 3.11 -0.05 5.90
CA VAL A 237 4.47 0.52 5.97
C VAL A 237 4.42 1.92 5.40
N THR A 238 4.81 2.92 6.18
CA THR A 238 4.90 4.30 5.71
C THR A 238 6.28 4.84 6.00
N VAL A 239 6.93 5.38 4.97
CA VAL A 239 8.26 5.97 5.10
C VAL A 239 8.20 7.48 4.92
N MET A 240 9.04 8.20 5.66
CA MET A 240 9.23 9.63 5.50
C MET A 240 10.67 10.03 5.75
N SER A 241 11.22 10.82 4.83
CA SER A 241 12.57 11.36 4.99
C SER A 241 12.60 12.53 5.97
N LEU A 242 13.60 12.59 6.84
CA LEU A 242 13.88 13.75 7.69
C LEU A 242 15.40 13.89 7.81
N ASP A 243 15.93 15.05 7.41
CA ASP A 243 17.31 15.45 7.71
C ASP A 243 18.36 14.34 7.43
N GLY A 244 18.38 13.83 6.19
CA GLY A 244 19.31 12.76 5.78
C GLY A 244 18.94 11.35 6.22
N LYS A 245 17.88 11.16 7.01
CA LYS A 245 17.38 9.84 7.42
C LYS A 245 16.09 9.48 6.70
N LEU A 246 15.90 8.19 6.45
CA LEU A 246 14.63 7.61 6.00
C LEU A 246 13.98 6.88 7.18
N ASN A 247 12.92 7.47 7.73
CA ASN A 247 12.20 6.92 8.88
C ASN A 247 11.06 6.03 8.39
N VAL A 248 11.07 4.77 8.80
CA VAL A 248 10.10 3.74 8.43
C VAL A 248 9.19 3.47 9.62
N GLY A 249 7.91 3.78 9.48
CA GLY A 249 6.86 3.42 10.43
C GLY A 249 6.06 2.22 9.94
N LEU A 250 6.00 1.18 10.77
CA LEU A 250 5.15 0.01 10.58
C LEU A 250 4.03 0.05 11.60
N ILE A 251 2.82 -0.27 11.17
CA ILE A 251 1.67 -0.49 12.05
C ILE A 251 0.94 -1.73 11.60
N SER A 252 0.59 -2.57 12.57
CA SER A 252 -0.16 -3.80 12.28
C SER A 252 -1.14 -4.20 13.38
N CYS A 253 -1.83 -5.33 13.17
CA CYS A 253 -2.67 -5.96 14.18
C CYS A 253 -1.89 -7.11 14.84
N PRO A 254 -1.61 -7.06 16.15
CA PRO A 254 -0.81 -8.08 16.83
C PRO A 254 -1.49 -9.46 16.90
N ASP A 255 -2.81 -9.54 16.66
CA ASP A 255 -3.52 -10.81 16.51
C ASP A 255 -3.16 -11.57 15.22
N LEU A 256 -2.61 -10.86 14.22
CA LEU A 256 -2.21 -11.42 12.93
C LEU A 256 -0.70 -11.35 12.71
N MET A 257 -0.03 -10.35 13.30
CA MET A 257 1.42 -10.14 13.23
C MET A 257 1.98 -9.88 14.64
N PRO A 258 2.07 -10.91 15.51
CA PRO A 258 2.58 -10.73 16.86
C PRO A 258 4.04 -10.27 16.88
N ASP A 259 4.84 -10.72 15.91
CA ASP A 259 6.29 -10.53 15.85
C ASP A 259 6.70 -9.37 14.92
N LEU A 260 5.97 -8.26 14.93
CA LEU A 260 6.26 -7.11 14.03
C LEU A 260 7.69 -6.56 14.17
N GLY A 261 8.33 -6.78 15.33
CA GLY A 261 9.73 -6.42 15.57
C GLY A 261 10.70 -7.10 14.60
N THR A 262 10.52 -8.39 14.30
CA THR A 262 11.43 -9.11 13.40
C THR A 262 11.39 -8.54 11.98
N LEU A 263 10.18 -8.26 11.47
CA LEU A 263 10.01 -7.58 10.19
C LEU A 263 10.67 -6.19 10.19
N THR A 264 10.63 -5.48 11.32
CA THR A 264 11.21 -4.14 11.44
C THR A 264 12.74 -4.18 11.38
N ASP A 265 13.36 -5.13 12.07
CA ASP A 265 14.81 -5.32 12.11
C ASP A 265 15.37 -5.66 10.72
N ASP A 266 14.60 -6.40 9.91
CA ASP A 266 14.97 -6.80 8.56
C ASP A 266 15.03 -5.64 7.53
N PHE A 267 14.52 -4.44 7.85
CA PHE A 267 14.63 -3.28 6.93
C PHE A 267 16.09 -2.85 6.74
N GLY A 268 16.90 -2.89 7.80
CA GLY A 268 18.32 -2.59 7.71
C GLY A 268 19.05 -3.65 6.88
N VAL A 269 18.75 -4.93 7.14
CA VAL A 269 19.32 -6.07 6.42
C VAL A 269 19.01 -5.99 4.92
N ALA A 270 17.75 -5.73 4.56
CA ALA A 270 17.35 -5.64 3.15
C ALA A 270 18.01 -4.46 2.41
N LEU A 271 18.33 -3.35 3.10
CA LEU A 271 19.13 -2.27 2.52
C LEU A 271 20.60 -2.70 2.34
N GLU A 272 21.20 -3.35 3.35
CA GLU A 272 22.58 -3.83 3.26
C GLU A 272 22.78 -4.88 2.16
N GLU A 273 21.79 -5.75 1.91
CA GLU A 273 21.82 -6.69 0.77
C GLU A 273 21.97 -5.99 -0.58
N LEU A 274 21.29 -4.85 -0.76
CA LEU A 274 21.39 -4.04 -1.97
C LEU A 274 22.72 -3.27 -2.03
N LYS A 275 23.18 -2.74 -0.88
CA LYS A 275 24.47 -2.03 -0.78
C LYS A 275 25.67 -2.93 -1.05
N ALA A 276 25.60 -4.20 -0.65
CA ALA A 276 26.65 -5.18 -0.92
C ALA A 276 26.85 -5.48 -2.42
N ARG A 277 26.03 -4.90 -3.30
CA ARG A 277 26.05 -5.08 -4.76
C ARG A 277 26.49 -3.82 -5.51
N ILE A 278 26.98 -2.79 -4.82
CA ILE A 278 27.34 -1.46 -5.35
C ILE A 278 28.85 -1.27 -5.38
#